data_AF-A0A537MWF9-F1
#
_entry.id   AF-A0A537MWF9-F1
#
_cell.length_a   1.000
_cell.length_b   1.000
_cell.length_c   1.000
_cell.angle_alpha   90.00
_cell.angle_beta   90.00
_cell.angle_gamma   90.00
#
_symmetry.space_group_name_H-M   'P 1'
#
loop_
_entity.id
_entity.type
_entity.pdbx_description
1 polymer ?
#
loop_
_entity_poly.entity_id
_entity_poly.type
_entity_poly.pdbx_seq_one_letter_code
_entity_poly.pdbx_strand_id
1 'polypeptide(L)'
;MLHCPAHRRSALLAGILATLLASAWPAAAQQQTPLPPGSPLLGRPDTEAAKKLAPVAPPPLPTAADQIPTAKLKAPAGFHIELYASGVDNARTLRLGDKGTVFVSSRTKDKIHAIVDKNGKREVKVLASGLYRPNGIVLHNGTLYIAELSQISKIDNVEANLDNSPKPTVIFSDLPKDEAHGWKFLTIGPDNKLYFQVGAPCNICMPSDRHGKIYRLNLDGSGLEVVASGIRQIVGMDWHPTSKQLYFTENSRDWLSEDVPQDKLNRVTQPGK
;
A
#
# COMPACT_ATOMS: atom_id res chain seq x y z
N MET A 1 56.22 26.52 -52.37
CA MET A 1 57.37 25.58 -52.38
C MET A 1 56.92 24.33 -51.63
N LEU A 2 56.89 23.09 -52.10
CA LEU A 2 57.33 22.35 -53.29
C LEU A 2 56.14 21.43 -53.70
N HIS A 3 55.76 21.22 -54.97
CA HIS A 3 56.25 20.15 -55.89
C HIS A 3 56.38 18.77 -55.20
N CYS A 4 55.94 17.61 -55.71
CA CYS A 4 55.28 17.13 -56.94
C CYS A 4 54.91 15.63 -56.67
N PRO A 5 54.51 14.75 -57.62
CA PRO A 5 53.37 13.83 -57.43
C PRO A 5 53.73 12.33 -57.60
N ALA A 6 52.67 11.52 -57.64
CA ALA A 6 52.53 10.21 -58.31
C ALA A 6 53.28 9.00 -57.72
N HIS A 7 52.52 7.93 -57.45
CA HIS A 7 52.61 6.70 -58.23
C HIS A 7 51.40 5.79 -57.99
N ARG A 8 50.74 5.43 -59.10
CA ARG A 8 49.80 4.30 -59.20
C ARG A 8 50.53 3.01 -58.81
N ARG A 9 49.92 2.21 -57.93
CA ARG A 9 50.11 0.76 -57.93
C ARG A 9 48.76 0.08 -57.81
N SER A 10 48.35 -0.49 -58.94
CA SER A 10 47.30 -1.48 -59.05
C SER A 10 47.64 -2.67 -58.13
N ALA A 11 46.71 -3.06 -57.27
CA ALA A 11 46.75 -4.34 -56.57
C ALA A 11 45.36 -4.97 -56.62
N LEU A 12 45.35 -6.25 -56.96
CA LEU A 12 44.22 -7.04 -57.41
C LEU A 12 43.07 -7.09 -56.39
N LEU A 13 41.84 -7.05 -56.93
CA LEU A 13 40.65 -7.55 -56.25
C LEU A 13 40.81 -9.06 -55.98
N ALA A 14 40.85 -9.45 -54.71
CA ALA A 14 40.49 -10.79 -54.28
C ALA A 14 39.15 -10.67 -53.54
N GLY A 15 38.06 -10.96 -54.25
CA GLY A 15 36.73 -11.06 -53.67
C GLY A 15 36.65 -12.29 -52.77
N ILE A 16 36.41 -12.07 -51.47
CA ILE A 16 35.91 -13.11 -50.58
C ILE A 16 34.42 -12.84 -50.42
N LEU A 17 33.60 -13.55 -51.19
CA LEU A 17 32.17 -13.65 -50.93
C LEU A 17 32.01 -14.56 -49.70
N ALA A 18 31.97 -13.95 -48.51
CA ALA A 18 31.52 -14.64 -47.31
C ALA A 18 29.99 -14.72 -47.35
N THR A 19 29.44 -15.81 -47.87
CA THR A 19 28.04 -16.16 -47.68
C THR A 19 27.81 -16.48 -46.20
N LEU A 20 27.39 -15.47 -45.45
CA LEU A 20 26.81 -15.62 -44.11
C LEU A 20 25.47 -16.36 -44.25
N LEU A 21 25.50 -17.68 -44.12
CA LEU A 21 24.30 -18.46 -43.81
C LEU A 21 23.89 -18.11 -42.38
N ALA A 22 22.99 -17.15 -42.23
CA ALA A 22 22.30 -16.91 -40.97
C ALA A 22 21.38 -18.11 -40.71
N SER A 23 21.89 -19.13 -40.02
CA SER A 23 21.05 -20.16 -39.42
C SER A 23 20.18 -19.49 -38.37
N ALA A 24 18.92 -19.23 -38.72
CA ALA A 24 17.89 -18.85 -37.77
C ALA A 24 17.68 -20.04 -36.81
N TRP A 25 18.41 -20.03 -35.70
CA TRP A 25 18.05 -20.91 -34.58
C TRP A 25 16.66 -20.50 -34.11
N PRO A 26 15.71 -21.44 -33.98
CA PRO A 26 14.46 -21.12 -33.33
C PRO A 26 14.81 -20.62 -31.94
N ALA A 27 14.41 -19.38 -31.63
CA ALA A 27 14.53 -18.85 -30.29
C ALA A 27 13.77 -19.82 -29.37
N ALA A 28 14.51 -20.59 -28.56
CA ALA A 28 13.92 -21.42 -27.55
C ALA A 28 13.08 -20.48 -26.67
N ALA A 29 11.76 -20.70 -26.64
CA ALA A 29 10.89 -19.97 -25.75
C ALA A 29 11.44 -20.17 -24.34
N GLN A 30 11.93 -19.09 -23.71
CA GLN A 30 12.43 -19.16 -22.34
C GLN A 30 11.27 -19.61 -21.46
N GLN A 31 11.35 -20.85 -20.98
CA GLN A 31 10.40 -21.41 -20.05
C GLN A 31 10.51 -20.61 -18.75
N GLN A 32 9.41 -19.96 -18.37
CA GLN A 32 9.40 -19.02 -17.25
C GLN A 32 9.75 -19.73 -15.94
N THR A 33 10.69 -19.16 -15.19
CA THR A 33 11.11 -19.72 -13.90
C THR A 33 9.90 -19.77 -12.95
N PRO A 34 9.64 -20.91 -12.27
CA PRO A 34 8.58 -21.00 -11.29
C PRO A 34 8.72 -19.91 -10.22
N LEU A 35 7.60 -19.31 -9.82
CA LEU A 35 7.59 -18.35 -8.71
C LEU A 35 8.06 -19.04 -7.41
N PRO A 36 8.79 -18.33 -6.54
CA PRO A 36 9.20 -18.89 -5.27
C PRO A 36 7.96 -19.24 -4.40
N PRO A 37 8.05 -20.29 -3.56
CA PRO A 37 7.02 -20.60 -2.57
C PRO A 37 6.65 -19.36 -1.75
N GLY A 38 5.36 -19.15 -1.52
CA GLY A 38 4.86 -17.99 -0.77
C GLY A 38 4.81 -16.68 -1.56
N SER A 39 5.12 -16.69 -2.87
CA SER A 39 4.96 -15.49 -3.71
C SER A 39 3.52 -14.93 -3.64
N PRO A 40 3.35 -13.59 -3.52
CA PRO A 40 2.04 -12.95 -3.66
C PRO A 40 1.48 -13.05 -5.09
N LEU A 41 2.29 -13.50 -6.06
CA LEU A 41 1.88 -13.70 -7.45
C LEU A 41 1.49 -15.16 -7.76
N LEU A 42 1.57 -16.06 -6.77
CA LEU A 42 1.26 -17.47 -7.00
C LEU A 42 -0.22 -17.62 -7.42
N GLY A 43 -0.46 -18.36 -8.51
CA GLY A 43 -1.79 -18.53 -9.12
C GLY A 43 -2.09 -17.54 -10.25
N ARG A 44 -1.28 -16.49 -10.43
CA ARG A 44 -1.49 -15.50 -11.48
C ARG A 44 -1.37 -16.14 -12.87
N PRO A 45 -2.38 -15.97 -13.76
CA PRO A 45 -2.22 -16.38 -15.15
C PRO A 45 -1.14 -15.54 -15.85
N ASP A 46 -0.27 -16.20 -16.60
CA ASP A 46 0.86 -15.55 -17.31
C ASP A 46 0.58 -15.31 -18.79
N THR A 47 -0.69 -15.34 -19.19
CA THR A 47 -1.07 -15.09 -20.58
C THR A 47 -0.92 -13.60 -20.91
N GLU A 48 -0.66 -13.29 -22.18
CA GLU A 48 -0.61 -11.90 -22.65
C GLU A 48 -1.93 -11.15 -22.38
N ALA A 49 -3.06 -11.86 -22.42
CA ALA A 49 -4.35 -11.31 -22.02
C ALA A 49 -4.37 -10.94 -20.54
N ALA A 50 -3.91 -11.82 -19.64
CA ALA A 50 -3.87 -11.55 -18.21
C ALA A 50 -2.89 -10.43 -17.83
N LYS A 51 -1.77 -10.29 -18.55
CA LYS A 51 -0.83 -9.17 -18.35
C LYS A 51 -1.50 -7.82 -18.61
N LYS A 52 -2.43 -7.74 -19.57
CA LYS A 52 -3.20 -6.51 -19.87
C LYS A 52 -4.24 -6.16 -18.80
N LEU A 53 -4.63 -7.12 -17.96
CA LEU A 53 -5.56 -6.90 -16.84
C LEU A 53 -4.84 -6.45 -15.56
N ALA A 54 -3.51 -6.36 -15.57
CA ALA A 54 -2.75 -5.90 -14.41
C ALA A 54 -3.12 -4.44 -14.06
N PRO A 55 -3.29 -4.10 -12.77
CA PRO A 55 -3.49 -2.71 -12.37
C PRO A 55 -2.34 -1.81 -12.84
N VAL A 56 -2.68 -0.68 -13.45
CA VAL A 56 -1.69 0.34 -13.82
C VAL A 56 -1.22 1.03 -12.56
N ALA A 57 0.10 1.02 -12.33
CA ALA A 57 0.68 1.72 -11.19
C ALA A 57 0.43 3.23 -11.33
N PRO A 58 -0.16 3.89 -10.31
CA PRO A 58 -0.40 5.32 -10.38
C PRO A 58 0.93 6.09 -10.39
N PRO A 59 0.97 7.28 -11.01
CA PRO A 59 2.17 8.11 -11.04
C PRO A 59 2.60 8.50 -9.61
N PRO A 60 3.90 8.83 -9.43
CA PRO A 60 4.45 9.14 -8.12
C PRO A 60 4.04 10.52 -7.58
N LEU A 61 3.13 11.24 -8.25
CA LEU A 61 2.72 12.60 -7.91
C LEU A 61 1.20 12.65 -7.68
N PRO A 62 0.71 13.55 -6.82
CA PRO A 62 -0.72 13.76 -6.67
C PRO A 62 -1.32 14.26 -7.99
N THR A 63 -2.51 13.78 -8.31
CA THR A 63 -3.30 14.34 -9.42
C THR A 63 -3.67 15.78 -9.10
N ALA A 64 -3.50 16.67 -10.09
CA ALA A 64 -3.88 18.08 -9.96
C ALA A 64 -5.40 18.21 -9.74
N ALA A 65 -5.82 19.23 -8.98
CA ALA A 65 -7.21 19.38 -8.55
C ALA A 65 -8.21 19.39 -9.71
N ASP A 66 -7.87 20.08 -10.79
CA ASP A 66 -8.65 20.21 -12.03
C ASP A 66 -8.67 18.92 -12.88
N GLN A 67 -7.78 17.97 -12.60
CA GLN A 67 -7.69 16.68 -13.27
C GLN A 67 -8.38 15.55 -12.49
N ILE A 68 -8.83 15.79 -11.26
CA ILE A 68 -9.56 14.78 -10.49
C ILE A 68 -10.96 14.63 -11.09
N PRO A 69 -11.36 13.43 -11.56
CA PRO A 69 -12.56 13.26 -12.36
C PRO A 69 -13.84 13.15 -11.50
N THR A 70 -14.06 14.08 -10.57
CA THR A 70 -15.25 14.09 -9.69
C THR A 70 -16.55 14.15 -10.49
N ALA A 71 -16.57 14.87 -11.62
CA ALA A 71 -17.72 14.96 -12.51
C ALA A 71 -18.12 13.62 -13.16
N LYS A 72 -17.25 12.60 -13.15
CA LYS A 72 -17.57 11.25 -13.64
C LYS A 72 -18.23 10.38 -12.57
N LEU A 73 -18.21 10.80 -11.30
CA LEU A 73 -18.77 10.07 -10.18
C LEU A 73 -20.28 10.35 -10.07
N LYS A 74 -21.06 9.32 -9.78
CA LYS A 74 -22.51 9.42 -9.55
C LYS A 74 -22.80 9.11 -8.10
N ALA A 75 -23.38 10.08 -7.39
CA ALA A 75 -23.84 9.89 -6.03
C ALA A 75 -25.29 9.35 -6.02
N PRO A 76 -25.68 8.54 -5.02
CA PRO A 76 -27.09 8.22 -4.78
C PRO A 76 -27.93 9.48 -4.52
N ALA A 77 -29.24 9.40 -4.72
CA ALA A 77 -30.15 10.51 -4.45
C ALA A 77 -29.99 11.01 -2.99
N GLY A 78 -29.90 12.34 -2.82
CA GLY A 78 -29.68 12.99 -1.52
C GLY A 78 -28.20 13.16 -1.13
N PHE A 79 -27.25 12.66 -1.94
CA PHE A 79 -25.82 12.83 -1.71
C PHE A 79 -25.17 13.69 -2.80
N HIS A 80 -24.09 14.38 -2.44
CA HIS A 80 -23.23 15.10 -3.37
C HIS A 80 -21.77 14.67 -3.16
N ILE A 81 -20.95 14.79 -4.20
CA ILE A 81 -19.52 14.48 -4.15
C ILE A 81 -18.77 15.74 -4.59
N GLU A 82 -17.81 16.16 -3.78
CA GLU A 82 -16.90 17.24 -4.10
C GLU A 82 -15.46 16.86 -3.78
N LEU A 83 -14.52 17.62 -4.34
CA LEU A 83 -13.12 17.51 -3.98
C LEU A 83 -12.89 18.20 -2.63
N TYR A 84 -12.63 17.43 -1.58
CA TYR A 84 -12.26 18.00 -0.29
C TYR A 84 -10.87 18.68 -0.36
N ALA A 85 -9.85 17.93 -0.76
CA ALA A 85 -8.48 18.43 -0.92
C ALA A 85 -7.72 17.62 -1.98
N SER A 86 -6.80 18.26 -2.68
CA SER A 86 -5.81 17.63 -3.57
C SER A 86 -4.40 17.76 -3.02
N GLY A 87 -3.42 17.08 -3.61
CA GLY A 87 -2.00 17.23 -3.24
C GLY A 87 -1.47 16.20 -2.25
N VAL A 88 -2.30 15.22 -1.86
CA VAL A 88 -1.85 14.02 -1.14
C VAL A 88 -1.65 12.89 -2.14
N ASP A 89 -0.40 12.51 -2.40
CA ASP A 89 -0.08 11.35 -3.21
C ASP A 89 -0.29 10.07 -2.40
N ASN A 90 -0.63 8.96 -3.07
CA ASN A 90 -0.82 7.64 -2.46
C ASN A 90 -1.64 7.64 -1.14
N ALA A 91 -2.66 8.49 -1.05
CA ALA A 91 -3.52 8.60 0.13
C ALA A 91 -4.14 7.25 0.50
N ARG A 92 -4.12 6.92 1.79
CA ARG A 92 -4.67 5.68 2.37
C ARG A 92 -5.72 5.98 3.44
N THR A 93 -5.39 5.76 4.70
CA THR A 93 -6.33 5.92 5.82
C THR A 93 -6.45 7.38 6.19
N LEU A 94 -7.66 7.82 6.49
CA LEU A 94 -7.94 9.16 7.01
C LEU A 94 -8.59 9.13 8.39
N ARG A 95 -8.32 10.16 9.20
CA ARG A 95 -8.97 10.39 10.50
C ARG A 95 -9.23 11.88 10.69
N LEU A 96 -10.39 12.21 11.23
CA LEU A 96 -10.77 13.58 11.60
C LEU A 96 -10.38 13.82 13.06
N GLY A 97 -9.62 14.89 13.30
CA GLY A 97 -9.28 15.41 14.63
C GLY A 97 -10.38 16.24 15.25
N ASP A 98 -10.28 16.45 16.56
CA ASP A 98 -11.25 17.20 17.35
C ASP A 98 -11.29 18.69 16.96
N LYS A 99 -10.18 19.22 16.43
CA LYS A 99 -10.12 20.60 15.89
C LYS A 99 -10.40 20.67 14.38
N GLY A 100 -10.92 19.59 13.78
CA GLY A 100 -11.28 19.54 12.37
C GLY A 100 -10.11 19.25 11.42
N THR A 101 -8.90 18.95 11.93
CA THR A 101 -7.78 18.53 11.08
C THR A 101 -8.04 17.16 10.50
N VAL A 102 -7.91 17.00 9.18
CA VAL A 102 -7.97 15.67 8.55
C VAL A 102 -6.55 15.13 8.40
N PHE A 103 -6.24 14.07 9.14
CA PHE A 103 -4.99 13.35 9.01
C PHE A 103 -5.11 12.29 7.91
N VAL A 104 -4.09 12.18 7.06
CA VAL A 104 -4.07 11.23 5.94
C VAL A 104 -2.73 10.54 5.86
N SER A 105 -2.70 9.21 5.87
CA SER A 105 -1.48 8.45 5.61
C SER A 105 -1.18 8.37 4.11
N SER A 106 0.10 8.47 3.75
CA SER A 106 0.61 8.25 2.40
C SER A 106 1.65 7.14 2.41
N ARG A 107 1.22 5.95 1.97
CA ARG A 107 1.95 4.71 2.24
C ARG A 107 3.24 4.59 1.45
N THR A 108 3.21 4.75 0.14
CA THR A 108 4.42 4.58 -0.68
C THR A 108 5.29 5.82 -0.72
N LYS A 109 4.92 6.86 0.03
CA LYS A 109 5.60 8.15 0.11
C LYS A 109 6.09 8.45 1.51
N ASP A 110 5.87 7.51 2.43
CA ASP A 110 6.50 7.49 3.73
C ASP A 110 6.18 8.74 4.57
N LYS A 111 4.93 9.21 4.46
CA LYS A 111 4.43 10.45 5.06
C LYS A 111 3.08 10.27 5.76
N ILE A 112 2.85 11.12 6.75
CA ILE A 112 1.52 11.50 7.25
C ILE A 112 1.29 12.96 6.89
N HIS A 113 0.11 13.26 6.35
CA HIS A 113 -0.34 14.61 6.05
C HIS A 113 -1.37 15.07 7.07
N ALA A 114 -1.41 16.37 7.32
CA ALA A 114 -2.46 17.06 8.04
C ALA A 114 -3.12 18.07 7.09
N ILE A 115 -4.44 18.01 6.96
CA ILE A 115 -5.22 18.92 6.11
C ILE A 115 -6.07 19.79 7.01
N VAL A 116 -5.84 21.09 6.96
CA VAL A 116 -6.54 22.08 7.80
C VAL A 116 -7.45 22.97 6.94
N ASP A 117 -8.59 23.37 7.51
CA ASP A 117 -9.39 24.47 6.98
C ASP A 117 -8.81 25.81 7.44
N LYS A 118 -8.53 26.69 6.49
CA LYS A 118 -8.26 28.09 6.75
C LYS A 118 -9.19 28.96 5.91
N ASN A 119 -10.31 29.39 6.52
CA ASN A 119 -11.32 30.25 5.90
C ASN A 119 -11.88 29.69 4.57
N GLY A 120 -12.22 28.40 4.55
CA GLY A 120 -12.77 27.70 3.39
C GLY A 120 -11.71 27.15 2.44
N LYS A 121 -10.42 27.43 2.67
CA LYS A 121 -9.32 26.86 1.89
C LYS A 121 -8.69 25.68 2.64
N ARG A 122 -8.57 24.52 1.98
CA ARG A 122 -7.80 23.39 2.53
C ARG A 122 -6.31 23.59 2.30
N GLU A 123 -5.53 23.58 3.37
CA GLU A 123 -4.07 23.55 3.31
C GLU A 123 -3.57 22.14 3.67
N VAL A 124 -2.82 21.52 2.77
CA VAL A 124 -2.19 20.21 2.99
C VAL A 124 -0.77 20.42 3.51
N LYS A 125 -0.49 19.91 4.71
CA LYS A 125 0.81 19.96 5.38
C LYS A 125 1.39 18.55 5.52
N VAL A 126 2.71 18.42 5.45
CA VAL A 126 3.39 17.18 5.86
C VAL A 126 3.58 17.24 7.36
N LEU A 127 2.91 16.36 8.09
CA LEU A 127 3.01 16.26 9.55
C LEU A 127 4.24 15.45 9.97
N ALA A 128 4.46 14.33 9.29
CA ALA A 128 5.59 13.44 9.54
C ALA A 128 6.09 12.83 8.22
N SER A 129 7.38 12.54 8.14
CA SER A 129 8.04 11.96 6.98
C SER A 129 9.17 11.01 7.40
N GLY A 130 9.64 10.17 6.47
CA GLY A 130 10.71 9.21 6.74
C GLY A 130 10.24 7.97 7.50
N LEU A 131 8.93 7.72 7.45
CA LEU A 131 8.30 6.50 7.95
C LEU A 131 8.54 5.35 6.96
N TYR A 132 8.15 4.13 7.31
CA TYR A 132 8.19 3.00 6.40
C TYR A 132 6.81 2.42 6.15
N ARG A 133 6.24 2.72 4.97
CA ARG A 133 4.92 2.25 4.55
C ARG A 133 3.79 2.60 5.54
N PRO A 134 3.68 3.84 6.05
CA PRO A 134 2.61 4.20 6.97
C PRO A 134 1.25 4.03 6.29
N ASN A 135 0.36 3.22 6.87
CA ASN A 135 -0.98 3.02 6.30
C ASN A 135 -2.07 3.22 7.35
N GLY A 136 -1.99 2.54 8.49
CA GLY A 136 -3.00 2.62 9.53
C GLY A 136 -2.76 3.85 10.39
N ILE A 137 -3.77 4.68 10.57
CA ILE A 137 -3.76 5.75 11.58
C ILE A 137 -5.04 5.71 12.40
N VAL A 138 -4.94 6.05 13.67
CA VAL A 138 -6.11 6.27 14.53
C VAL A 138 -5.83 7.42 15.49
N LEU A 139 -6.86 8.22 15.76
CA LEU A 139 -6.83 9.27 16.76
C LEU A 139 -7.52 8.77 18.04
N HIS A 140 -6.93 9.09 19.18
CA HIS A 140 -7.52 8.80 20.48
C HIS A 140 -7.01 9.81 21.50
N ASN A 141 -7.92 10.54 22.15
CA ASN A 141 -7.61 11.52 23.20
C ASN A 141 -6.47 12.48 22.84
N GLY A 142 -6.51 13.05 21.62
CA GLY A 142 -5.48 13.98 21.12
C GLY A 142 -4.18 13.33 20.63
N THR A 143 -4.00 12.02 20.80
CA THR A 143 -2.84 11.27 20.29
C THR A 143 -3.15 10.65 18.94
N LEU A 144 -2.25 10.85 17.97
CA LEU A 144 -2.26 10.16 16.68
C LEU A 144 -1.35 8.94 16.74
N TYR A 145 -1.93 7.75 16.62
CA TYR A 145 -1.18 6.50 16.47
C TYR A 145 -0.99 6.18 15.00
N ILE A 146 0.20 5.70 14.65
CA ILE A 146 0.64 5.45 13.28
C ILE A 146 1.17 4.03 13.21
N ALA A 147 0.58 3.20 12.35
CA ALA A 147 1.05 1.86 12.06
C ALA A 147 1.78 1.83 10.71
N GLU A 148 3.07 1.54 10.80
CA GLU A 148 4.01 1.28 9.71
C GLU A 148 4.04 -0.23 9.39
N LEU A 149 4.89 -0.65 8.44
CA LEU A 149 5.00 -2.06 8.09
C LEU A 149 5.34 -2.93 9.32
N SER A 150 6.40 -2.53 10.04
CA SER A 150 6.99 -3.35 11.11
C SER A 150 6.94 -2.72 12.50
N GLN A 151 6.27 -1.57 12.66
CA GLN A 151 6.20 -0.88 13.94
C GLN A 151 4.95 -0.03 14.08
N ILE A 152 4.64 0.36 15.32
CA ILE A 152 3.61 1.32 15.69
C ILE A 152 4.29 2.43 16.49
N SER A 153 3.99 3.67 16.11
CA SER A 153 4.46 4.89 16.76
C SER A 153 3.29 5.80 17.09
N LYS A 154 3.54 6.86 17.86
CA LYS A 154 2.53 7.86 18.21
C LYS A 154 3.09 9.29 18.21
N ILE A 155 2.18 10.24 18.02
CA ILE A 155 2.38 11.67 18.25
C ILE A 155 1.32 12.11 19.25
N ASP A 156 1.73 12.48 20.47
CA ASP A 156 0.83 13.00 21.49
C ASP A 156 0.46 14.46 21.19
N ASN A 157 -0.77 14.86 21.55
CA ASN A 157 -1.29 16.22 21.34
C ASN A 157 -1.09 16.74 19.90
N VAL A 158 -1.38 15.89 18.90
CA VAL A 158 -0.98 16.13 17.51
C VAL A 158 -1.50 17.46 16.95
N GLU A 159 -2.71 17.86 17.33
CA GLU A 159 -3.33 19.12 16.89
C GLU A 159 -2.86 20.36 17.67
N ALA A 160 -1.91 20.22 18.60
CA ALA A 160 -1.29 21.36 19.29
C ALA A 160 -0.14 21.96 18.48
N ASN A 161 0.50 21.18 17.59
CA ASN A 161 1.67 21.65 16.85
C ASN A 161 1.78 20.98 15.47
N LEU A 162 0.95 21.42 14.52
CA LEU A 162 0.93 20.85 13.16
C LEU A 162 2.10 21.33 12.29
N ASP A 163 2.68 22.50 12.59
CA ASP A 163 3.77 23.09 11.80
C ASP A 163 5.16 22.65 12.27
N ASN A 164 5.30 22.31 13.55
CA ASN A 164 6.52 21.78 14.15
C ASN A 164 6.22 20.50 14.95
N SER A 165 5.50 19.57 14.34
CA SER A 165 5.12 18.31 14.99
C SER A 165 6.37 17.55 15.45
N PRO A 166 6.37 17.02 16.69
CA PRO A 166 7.47 16.19 17.13
C PRO A 166 7.58 14.93 16.28
N LYS A 167 8.77 14.34 16.23
CA LYS A 167 8.97 13.04 15.59
C LYS A 167 8.09 11.99 16.28
N PRO A 168 7.47 11.05 15.52
CA PRO A 168 6.74 9.96 16.13
C PRO A 168 7.61 9.16 17.11
N THR A 169 7.06 8.86 18.28
CA THR A 169 7.69 8.00 19.28
C THR A 169 7.27 6.56 19.03
N VAL A 170 8.21 5.67 18.75
CA VAL A 170 7.94 4.24 18.57
C VAL A 170 7.51 3.62 19.90
N ILE A 171 6.38 2.92 19.91
CA ILE A 171 5.83 2.23 21.08
C ILE A 171 5.91 0.71 20.92
N PHE A 172 5.97 0.20 19.69
CA PHE A 172 6.09 -1.23 19.42
C PHE A 172 6.81 -1.46 18.08
N SER A 173 7.83 -2.31 18.02
CA SER A 173 8.67 -2.50 16.81
C SER A 173 8.96 -3.95 16.45
N ASP A 174 8.29 -4.90 17.10
CA ASP A 174 8.39 -6.33 16.80
C ASP A 174 7.19 -6.79 15.97
N LEU A 175 7.05 -6.25 14.76
CA LEU A 175 6.11 -6.78 13.76
C LEU A 175 6.89 -7.36 12.55
N PRO A 176 6.31 -8.34 11.83
CA PRO A 176 6.90 -8.85 10.60
C PRO A 176 7.19 -7.77 9.56
N LYS A 177 8.17 -8.02 8.70
CA LYS A 177 8.71 -7.07 7.70
C LYS A 177 8.32 -7.43 6.26
N ASP A 178 7.48 -8.44 6.09
CA ASP A 178 7.03 -8.89 4.78
C ASP A 178 6.22 -7.80 4.08
N GLU A 179 6.61 -7.43 2.86
CA GLU A 179 5.97 -6.33 2.10
C GLU A 179 4.55 -6.70 1.66
N ALA A 180 4.35 -7.94 1.22
CA ALA A 180 3.06 -8.42 0.76
C ALA A 180 2.06 -8.42 1.92
N HIS A 181 0.99 -7.64 1.78
CA HIS A 181 -0.07 -7.50 2.78
C HIS A 181 0.40 -7.02 4.17
N GLY A 182 1.63 -6.53 4.30
CA GLY A 182 2.18 -6.14 5.60
C GLY A 182 1.69 -4.78 6.11
N TRP A 183 1.07 -3.94 5.28
CA TRP A 183 0.55 -2.65 5.74
C TRP A 183 -0.65 -2.83 6.68
N LYS A 184 -0.66 -2.08 7.77
CA LYS A 184 -1.62 -2.22 8.87
C LYS A 184 -2.81 -1.30 8.69
N PHE A 185 -3.99 -1.73 9.11
CA PHE A 185 -5.10 -0.86 9.49
C PHE A 185 -5.07 -0.72 11.01
N LEU A 186 -5.54 0.41 11.54
CA LEU A 186 -5.47 0.69 12.96
C LEU A 186 -6.80 1.28 13.45
N THR A 187 -7.31 0.72 14.53
CA THR A 187 -8.50 1.23 15.25
C THR A 187 -8.31 1.12 16.76
N ILE A 188 -9.21 1.74 17.52
CA ILE A 188 -9.26 1.65 18.98
C ILE A 188 -10.46 0.80 19.37
N GLY A 189 -10.23 -0.17 20.25
CA GLY A 189 -11.30 -0.97 20.83
C GLY A 189 -12.04 -0.31 21.98
N PRO A 190 -13.21 -0.84 22.35
CA PRO A 190 -14.01 -0.36 23.49
C PRO A 190 -13.28 -0.52 24.84
N ASP A 191 -12.23 -1.32 24.88
CA ASP A 191 -11.34 -1.58 26.01
C ASP A 191 -10.10 -0.66 26.03
N ASN A 192 -10.11 0.42 25.23
CA ASN A 192 -9.00 1.38 25.10
C ASN A 192 -7.67 0.72 24.72
N LYS A 193 -7.72 -0.22 23.77
CA LYS A 193 -6.54 -0.86 23.17
C LYS A 193 -6.46 -0.56 21.68
N LEU A 194 -5.26 -0.60 21.13
CA LEU A 194 -5.00 -0.55 19.69
C LEU A 194 -5.32 -1.92 19.08
N TYR A 195 -6.04 -1.94 17.95
CA TYR A 195 -6.34 -3.15 17.17
C TYR A 195 -5.83 -3.00 15.74
N PHE A 196 -5.14 -4.03 15.26
CA PHE A 196 -4.54 -4.06 13.93
C PHE A 196 -4.40 -5.50 13.43
N GLN A 197 -4.28 -5.67 12.12
CA GLN A 197 -4.06 -6.96 11.46
C GLN A 197 -2.61 -7.17 11.08
N VAL A 198 -2.13 -8.41 11.05
CA VAL A 198 -0.97 -8.82 10.24
C VAL A 198 -1.50 -9.76 9.16
N GLY A 199 -1.52 -9.32 7.90
CA GLY A 199 -2.00 -10.13 6.77
C GLY A 199 -1.06 -11.28 6.42
N ALA A 200 -1.50 -12.22 5.60
CA ALA A 200 -0.64 -13.28 5.07
C ALA A 200 0.38 -12.71 4.07
N PRO A 201 1.68 -13.05 4.16
CA PRO A 201 2.74 -12.49 3.31
C PRO A 201 2.75 -13.06 1.88
N CYS A 202 1.65 -13.68 1.45
CA CYS A 202 1.55 -14.48 0.23
C CYS A 202 0.12 -14.43 -0.33
N ASN A 203 -0.07 -14.97 -1.54
CA ASN A 203 -1.43 -15.23 -2.06
C ASN A 203 -1.98 -16.57 -1.57
N ILE A 204 -1.23 -17.66 -1.79
CA ILE A 204 -1.63 -19.04 -1.51
C ILE A 204 -0.52 -19.71 -0.70
N CYS A 205 -0.62 -19.69 0.62
CA CYS A 205 0.33 -20.39 1.50
C CYS A 205 -0.27 -20.62 2.89
N MET A 206 0.44 -21.43 3.67
CA MET A 206 0.30 -21.47 5.12
C MET A 206 1.39 -20.57 5.72
N PRO A 207 1.04 -19.38 6.21
CA PRO A 207 2.05 -18.45 6.70
C PRO A 207 2.52 -18.85 8.11
N SER A 208 3.58 -18.19 8.61
CA SER A 208 3.99 -18.38 10.01
C SER A 208 2.90 -17.94 10.99
N ASP A 209 2.99 -18.39 12.23
CA ASP A 209 2.01 -18.06 13.28
C ASP A 209 1.95 -16.56 13.64
N ARG A 210 2.81 -15.72 13.04
CA ARG A 210 2.77 -14.26 13.20
C ARG A 210 1.81 -13.55 12.23
N HIS A 211 1.28 -14.26 11.26
CA HIS A 211 0.50 -13.70 10.16
C HIS A 211 -0.92 -14.27 10.13
N GLY A 212 -1.77 -13.63 9.33
CA GLY A 212 -3.17 -13.98 9.15
C GLY A 212 -4.00 -13.79 10.42
N LYS A 213 -3.71 -12.72 11.18
CA LYS A 213 -4.21 -12.49 12.53
C LYS A 213 -4.66 -11.06 12.76
N ILE A 214 -5.60 -10.88 13.67
CA ILE A 214 -5.87 -9.61 14.34
C ILE A 214 -5.17 -9.64 15.68
N TYR A 215 -4.45 -8.57 16.01
CA TYR A 215 -3.78 -8.34 17.27
C TYR A 215 -4.38 -7.15 17.99
N ARG A 216 -4.17 -7.10 19.31
CA ARG A 216 -4.35 -5.89 20.11
C ARG A 216 -3.14 -5.58 20.98
N LEU A 217 -2.98 -4.30 21.33
CA LEU A 217 -1.94 -3.75 22.19
C LEU A 217 -2.52 -2.71 23.15
N ASN A 218 -1.90 -2.55 24.31
CA ASN A 218 -2.10 -1.37 25.14
C ASN A 218 -1.66 -0.10 24.39
N LEU A 219 -2.21 1.05 24.79
CA LEU A 219 -1.88 2.35 24.19
C LEU A 219 -0.40 2.76 24.32
N ASP A 220 0.34 2.14 25.24
CA ASP A 220 1.78 2.32 25.42
C ASP A 220 2.63 1.34 24.60
N GLY A 221 1.99 0.44 23.84
CA GLY A 221 2.65 -0.59 23.05
C GLY A 221 2.96 -1.89 23.79
N SER A 222 2.57 -2.02 25.06
CA SER A 222 2.71 -3.28 25.81
C SER A 222 1.54 -4.25 25.58
N GLY A 223 1.69 -5.51 26.03
CA GLY A 223 0.58 -6.47 26.09
C GLY A 223 0.05 -6.92 24.73
N LEU A 224 0.93 -7.39 23.85
CA LEU A 224 0.53 -7.94 22.55
C LEU A 224 -0.28 -9.21 22.73
N GLU A 225 -1.50 -9.21 22.19
CA GLU A 225 -2.42 -10.34 22.29
C GLU A 225 -3.05 -10.64 20.93
N VAL A 226 -3.28 -11.93 20.65
CA VAL A 226 -4.02 -12.37 19.47
C VAL A 226 -5.52 -12.27 19.74
N VAL A 227 -6.24 -11.60 18.85
CA VAL A 227 -7.70 -11.43 18.91
C VAL A 227 -8.41 -12.44 18.04
N ALA A 228 -7.92 -12.68 16.82
CA ALA A 228 -8.47 -13.64 15.87
C ALA A 228 -7.37 -14.13 14.91
N SER A 229 -7.57 -15.29 14.27
CA SER A 229 -6.63 -15.90 13.34
C SER A 229 -7.35 -16.50 12.13
N GLY A 230 -6.60 -16.96 11.12
CA GLY A 230 -7.16 -17.58 9.92
C GLY A 230 -7.70 -16.59 8.90
N ILE A 231 -7.23 -15.35 8.93
CA ILE A 231 -7.73 -14.24 8.11
C ILE A 231 -6.66 -13.84 7.11
N ARG A 232 -6.90 -13.91 5.80
CA ARG A 232 -5.85 -13.63 4.80
C ARG A 232 -5.38 -12.18 4.86
N GLN A 233 -6.28 -11.23 4.64
CA GLN A 233 -5.93 -9.82 4.66
C GLN A 233 -7.11 -8.95 5.01
N ILE A 234 -6.90 -8.04 5.96
CA ILE A 234 -7.88 -7.01 6.32
C ILE A 234 -7.36 -5.67 5.79
N VAL A 235 -8.25 -4.84 5.27
CA VAL A 235 -7.95 -3.45 4.90
C VAL A 235 -8.87 -2.43 5.59
N GLY A 236 -9.89 -2.91 6.30
CA GLY A 236 -10.80 -2.11 7.11
C GLY A 236 -11.46 -2.96 8.19
N MET A 237 -11.56 -2.38 9.39
CA MET A 237 -12.28 -2.95 10.53
C MET A 237 -12.88 -1.82 11.36
N ASP A 238 -14.01 -2.09 12.01
CA ASP A 238 -14.64 -1.12 12.90
C ASP A 238 -15.51 -1.79 13.97
N TRP A 239 -15.79 -1.05 15.02
CA TRP A 239 -16.60 -1.48 16.15
C TRP A 239 -18.04 -1.02 15.98
N HIS A 240 -18.97 -1.95 16.10
CA HIS A 240 -20.39 -1.59 16.11
C HIS A 240 -20.68 -0.66 17.30
N PRO A 241 -21.31 0.51 17.08
CA PRO A 241 -21.39 1.57 18.10
C PRO A 241 -22.17 1.16 19.34
N THR A 242 -23.19 0.31 19.19
CA THR A 242 -24.01 -0.19 20.32
C THR A 242 -23.48 -1.50 20.92
N SER A 243 -23.39 -2.57 20.13
CA SER A 243 -22.98 -3.89 20.63
C SER A 243 -21.50 -4.03 20.95
N LYS A 244 -20.66 -3.08 20.50
CA LYS A 244 -19.20 -3.11 20.66
C LYS A 244 -18.55 -4.39 20.10
N GLN A 245 -19.17 -5.00 19.10
CA GLN A 245 -18.58 -6.12 18.36
C GLN A 245 -17.68 -5.60 17.24
N LEU A 246 -16.54 -6.26 17.03
CA LEU A 246 -15.62 -5.96 15.94
C LEU A 246 -16.11 -6.60 14.64
N TYR A 247 -16.25 -5.78 13.61
CA TYR A 247 -16.51 -6.20 12.23
C TYR A 247 -15.32 -5.86 11.35
N PHE A 248 -15.06 -6.68 10.34
CA PHE A 248 -13.97 -6.43 9.39
C PHE A 248 -14.24 -7.06 8.03
N THR A 249 -13.69 -6.45 6.99
CA THR A 249 -13.72 -7.01 5.63
C THR A 249 -12.42 -7.75 5.34
N GLU A 250 -12.52 -8.93 4.74
CA GLU A 250 -11.39 -9.76 4.33
C GLU A 250 -11.26 -9.77 2.80
N ASN A 251 -10.06 -9.48 2.30
CA ASN A 251 -9.68 -9.70 0.90
C ASN A 251 -9.23 -11.16 0.74
N SER A 252 -10.05 -11.95 0.05
CA SER A 252 -9.82 -13.38 -0.19
C SER A 252 -8.67 -13.62 -1.17
N ARG A 253 -8.32 -14.90 -1.39
CA ARG A 253 -7.21 -15.25 -2.31
C ARG A 253 -7.51 -14.87 -3.75
N ASP A 254 -6.46 -14.51 -4.46
CA ASP A 254 -6.50 -14.15 -5.87
C ASP A 254 -6.44 -15.41 -6.76
N TRP A 255 -6.97 -15.29 -7.98
CA TRP A 255 -6.83 -16.24 -9.09
C TRP A 255 -7.22 -17.69 -8.78
N LEU A 256 -8.28 -17.88 -8.00
CA LEU A 256 -8.92 -19.20 -7.91
C LEU A 256 -9.89 -19.43 -9.09
N SER A 257 -10.66 -18.40 -9.45
CA SER A 257 -11.55 -18.35 -10.60
C SER A 257 -12.02 -16.91 -10.83
N GLU A 258 -12.87 -16.69 -11.84
CA GLU A 258 -13.48 -15.38 -12.10
C GLU A 258 -14.56 -14.98 -11.06
N ASP A 259 -15.20 -15.96 -10.41
CA ASP A 259 -16.37 -15.71 -9.54
C ASP A 259 -16.16 -16.11 -8.07
N VAL A 260 -15.09 -16.84 -7.75
CA VAL A 260 -14.77 -17.30 -6.39
C VAL A 260 -13.27 -17.28 -6.11
N PRO A 261 -12.86 -17.12 -4.83
CA PRO A 261 -13.70 -16.86 -3.65
C PRO A 261 -14.23 -15.43 -3.61
N GLN A 262 -15.34 -15.25 -2.90
CA GLN A 262 -15.86 -13.92 -2.58
C GLN A 262 -15.06 -13.32 -1.40
N ASP A 263 -14.95 -12.00 -1.40
CA ASP A 263 -14.55 -11.26 -0.19
C ASP A 263 -15.63 -11.39 0.88
N LYS A 264 -15.23 -11.24 2.15
CA LYS A 264 -16.11 -11.53 3.29
C LYS A 264 -16.24 -10.33 4.21
N LEU A 265 -17.44 -10.12 4.74
CA LEU A 265 -17.68 -9.34 5.95
C LEU A 265 -17.74 -10.31 7.13
N ASN A 266 -16.84 -10.14 8.08
CA ASN A 266 -16.70 -10.99 9.25
C ASN A 266 -17.05 -10.22 10.53
N ARG A 267 -17.40 -10.97 11.57
CA ARG A 267 -17.65 -10.46 12.92
C ARG A 267 -16.93 -11.33 13.94
N VAL A 268 -16.10 -10.73 14.78
CA VAL A 268 -15.47 -11.43 15.90
C VAL A 268 -16.52 -11.64 16.98
N THR A 269 -16.81 -12.89 17.31
CA THR A 269 -17.80 -13.25 18.34
C THR A 269 -17.17 -13.58 19.68
N GLN A 270 -15.95 -14.13 19.67
CA GLN A 270 -15.15 -14.47 20.84
C GLN A 270 -13.66 -14.33 20.48
N PRO A 271 -12.76 -14.02 21.43
CA PRO A 271 -11.33 -14.07 21.17
C PRO A 271 -10.90 -15.45 20.64
N GLY A 272 -10.09 -15.46 19.58
CA GLY A 272 -9.57 -16.66 18.93
C GLY A 272 -10.56 -17.40 18.03
N LYS A 273 -11.75 -16.85 17.77
CA LYS A 273 -12.78 -17.44 16.90
C LYS A 273 -13.28 -16.48 15.83
#